data_AF-A0A6M0F697-F1
#
_entry.id   AF-A0A6M0F697-F1
#
_cell.length_a   1.000
_cell.length_b   1.000
_cell.length_c   1.000
_cell.angle_alpha   90.00
_cell.angle_beta   90.00
_cell.angle_gamma   90.00
#
_symmetry.space_group_name_H-M   'P 1'
#
loop_
_entity.id
_entity.type
_entity.pdbx_description
1 polymer ?
#
loop_
_entity_poly.entity_id
_entity_poly.type
_entity_poly.pdbx_seq_one_letter_code
_entity_poly.pdbx_strand_id
1 'polypeptide(L)' 'VTQVKFALVSDRQIKAYIATGEPMNCAGCFTLEGQGSPFIEAINGCYTNVLGLSMPLLRQMLATLGYDIISLWAGAHSS' A
#
# COMPACT_ATOMS: atom_id res chain seq x y z
N VAL A 1 1.24 13.24 -3.79
CA VAL A 1 2.25 12.28 -4.28
C VAL A 1 2.84 11.55 -3.08
N THR A 2 3.01 10.23 -3.16
CA THR A 2 3.73 9.44 -2.14
C THR A 2 5.03 8.93 -2.74
N GLN A 3 6.13 9.03 -2.01
CA GLN A 3 7.44 8.54 -2.42
C GLN A 3 7.82 7.30 -1.60
N VAL A 4 8.36 6.28 -2.26
CA VAL A 4 8.86 5.06 -1.62
C VAL A 4 10.36 4.98 -1.88
N LYS A 5 11.15 4.84 -0.81
CA LYS A 5 12.59 4.68 -0.88
C LYS A 5 12.94 3.21 -0.69
N PHE A 6 13.61 2.63 -1.68
CA PHE A 6 14.13 1.27 -1.60
C PHE A 6 15.57 1.26 -1.09
N ALA A 7 15.93 0.15 -0.43
CA ALA A 7 17.29 -0.15 -0.07
C ALA A 7 18.14 -0.40 -1.33
N LEU A 8 19.46 -0.35 -1.17
CA LEU A 8 20.37 -0.89 -2.17
C LEU A 8 20.26 -2.41 -2.17
N VAL A 9 19.53 -2.95 -3.15
CA VAL A 9 19.29 -4.39 -3.30
C VAL A 9 20.30 -4.99 -4.28
N SER A 10 21.00 -6.04 -3.86
CA SER A 10 21.93 -6.76 -4.74
C SER A 10 21.21 -7.60 -5.80
N ASP A 11 21.87 -7.88 -6.93
CA ASP A 11 21.35 -8.78 -7.98
C ASP A 11 20.89 -10.14 -7.45
N ARG A 12 21.59 -10.67 -6.44
CA ARG A 12 21.22 -11.93 -5.80
C ARG A 12 19.85 -11.83 -5.12
N GLN A 13 19.63 -10.76 -4.37
CA GLN A 13 18.35 -10.52 -3.68
C GLN A 13 17.23 -10.24 -4.69
N ILE A 14 17.49 -9.47 -5.75
CA ILE A 14 16.53 -9.23 -6.82
C ILE A 14 16.11 -10.54 -7.48
N LYS A 15 17.07 -11.40 -7.86
CA LYS A 15 16.79 -12.71 -8.46
C LYS A 15 16.00 -13.62 -7.52
N ALA A 16 16.36 -13.64 -6.24
CA ALA A 16 15.64 -14.41 -5.23
C ALA A 16 14.19 -13.93 -5.10
N TYR A 17 13.95 -12.62 -5.12
CA TYR A 17 12.60 -12.06 -5.05
C TYR A 17 11.79 -12.35 -6.31
N ILE A 18 12.39 -12.23 -7.50
CA ILE A 18 11.72 -12.60 -8.76
C ILE A 18 11.29 -14.07 -8.76
N ALA A 19 12.13 -14.96 -8.22
CA ALA A 19 11.83 -16.40 -8.17
C ALA A 19 10.61 -16.75 -7.29
N THR A 20 10.14 -15.84 -6.42
CA THR A 20 8.92 -16.05 -5.62
C THR A 20 7.65 -15.88 -6.45
N GLY A 21 7.73 -15.20 -7.61
CA GLY A 21 6.59 -14.85 -8.45
C GLY A 21 5.71 -13.70 -7.91
N GLU A 22 5.88 -13.32 -6.64
CA GLU A 22 5.15 -12.21 -6.01
C GLU A 22 5.27 -10.86 -6.74
N PRO A 23 6.44 -10.46 -7.27
CA PRO A 23 6.57 -9.17 -7.96
C PRO A 23 5.66 -9.04 -9.19
N MET A 24 5.24 -10.15 -9.80
CA MET A 24 4.42 -10.11 -11.01
C MET A 24 2.95 -9.79 -10.73
N ASN A 25 2.52 -9.88 -9.47
CA ASN A 25 1.12 -9.70 -9.08
C ASN A 25 0.80 -8.29 -8.60
N CYS A 26 1.78 -7.37 -8.63
CA CYS A 26 1.64 -6.03 -8.05
C CYS A 26 2.23 -4.94 -8.97
N ALA A 27 1.57 -3.79 -9.00
CA ALA A 27 2.10 -2.62 -9.70
C ALA A 27 3.42 -2.17 -9.05
N GLY A 28 4.45 -1.94 -9.86
CA GLY A 28 5.78 -1.57 -9.37
C GLY A 28 6.63 -2.74 -8.88
N CYS A 29 6.13 -3.98 -8.99
CA CYS A 29 6.87 -5.20 -8.63
C CYS A 29 7.31 -5.28 -7.16
N PHE A 30 6.53 -4.67 -6.25
CA PHE A 30 6.75 -4.79 -4.81
C PHE A 30 5.45 -4.77 -4.03
N THR A 31 5.52 -5.36 -2.84
CA THR A 31 4.42 -5.41 -1.86
C THR A 31 4.87 -4.84 -0.53
N LEU A 32 4.03 -4.04 0.11
CA LEU A 32 4.30 -3.51 1.45
C LEU A 32 4.20 -4.56 2.57
N GLU A 33 3.40 -5.60 2.34
CA GLU A 33 3.06 -6.62 3.36
C GLU A 33 3.67 -7.99 3.06
N GLY A 34 4.36 -8.11 1.93
CA GLY A 34 4.91 -9.35 1.41
C GLY A 34 6.44 -9.41 1.41
N GLN A 35 7.03 -10.28 0.58
CA GLN A 35 8.48 -10.53 0.59
C GLN A 35 9.29 -9.37 0.00
N GLY A 36 8.62 -8.39 -0.63
CA GLY A 36 9.23 -7.13 -1.05
C GLY A 36 9.43 -6.13 0.09
N SER A 37 8.72 -6.29 1.21
CA SER A 37 8.74 -5.34 2.33
C SER A 37 10.11 -5.09 2.96
N PRO A 38 11.03 -6.09 3.07
CA PRO A 38 12.35 -5.86 3.65
C PRO A 38 13.24 -4.93 2.82
N PHE A 39 12.88 -4.67 1.55
CA PHE A 39 13.63 -3.78 0.66
C PHE A 39 13.17 -2.32 0.74
N ILE A 40 12.19 -1.99 1.58
CA ILE A 40 11.66 -0.63 1.72
C ILE A 40 12.31 0.04 2.93
N GLU A 41 13.05 1.12 2.70
CA GLU A 41 13.71 1.89 3.76
C GLU A 41 12.81 2.96 4.35
N ALA A 42 12.02 3.63 3.51
CA ALA A 42 11.18 4.73 3.94
C ALA A 42 10.00 4.96 2.99
N ILE A 43 8.91 5.48 3.54
CA ILE A 43 7.75 5.97 2.78
C ILE A 43 7.46 7.39 3.24
N ASN A 44 7.50 8.32 2.29
CA ASN A 44 7.20 9.73 2.54
C ASN A 44 5.88 10.09 1.84
N GLY A 45 4.82 10.26 2.64
CA GLY A 45 3.48 10.59 2.16
C GLY A 45 2.41 9.64 2.70
N CYS A 46 1.39 9.36 1.89
CA CYS A 46 0.26 8.53 2.31
C CYS A 46 0.55 7.04 2.05
N TYR A 47 0.75 6.26 3.12
CA TYR A 47 0.98 4.82 3.05
C TYR A 47 -0.15 4.05 2.34
N THR A 48 -1.41 4.33 2.69
CA THR A 48 -2.56 3.65 2.06
C THR A 48 -2.69 3.96 0.57
N ASN A 49 -2.16 5.11 0.12
CA ASN A 49 -2.03 5.40 -1.31
C ASN A 49 -1.05 4.46 -2.02
N VAL A 50 -0.01 3.97 -1.34
CA VAL A 50 0.91 2.95 -1.89
C VAL A 50 0.20 1.59 -2.00
N LEU A 51 -0.74 1.29 -1.09
CA LEU A 51 -1.62 0.13 -1.21
C LEU A 51 -2.67 0.26 -2.34
N GLY A 52 -2.83 1.45 -2.92
CA GLY A 52 -3.72 1.71 -4.06
C GLY A 52 -4.88 2.67 -3.78
N LEU A 53 -5.10 3.07 -2.52
CA LEU A 53 -6.16 4.03 -2.17
C LEU A 53 -5.79 4.90 -0.97
N SER A 54 -5.71 6.22 -1.18
CA SER A 54 -5.49 7.15 -0.08
C SER A 54 -6.72 7.24 0.83
N MET A 55 -6.69 6.53 1.95
CA MET A 55 -7.78 6.57 2.94
C MET A 55 -8.04 7.96 3.55
N PRO A 56 -7.01 8.78 3.85
CA PRO A 56 -7.24 10.16 4.29
C PRO A 56 -7.95 11.01 3.24
N LEU A 57 -7.60 10.85 1.96
CA LEU A 57 -8.26 11.55 0.86
C LEU A 57 -9.69 11.06 0.68
N LEU A 58 -9.91 9.74 0.71
CA LEU A 58 -11.26 9.15 0.66
C LEU A 58 -12.16 9.72 1.76
N ARG A 59 -11.66 9.78 3.01
CA ARG A 59 -12.38 10.40 4.13
C ARG A 59 -12.75 11.85 3.85
N GLN A 60 -11.82 12.64 3.30
CA GLN A 60 -12.08 14.04 2.94
C GLN A 60 -13.14 14.15 1.84
N MET A 61 -13.06 13.31 0.80
CA MET A 61 -14.02 13.30 -0.30
C MET A 61 -15.43 12.91 0.16
N LEU A 62 -15.54 11.88 1.02
CA LEU A 62 -16.81 11.48 1.63
C LEU A 62 -17.43 12.63 2.45
N ALA A 63 -16.61 13.32 3.24
CA ALA A 63 -17.06 14.48 4.00
C ALA A 63 -17.57 15.63 3.09
N THR A 64 -16.90 15.88 1.96
CA THR A 64 -17.37 16.85 0.94
C THR A 64 -18.72 16.46 0.34
N LEU A 65 -19.00 15.17 0.21
CA LEU A 65 -20.28 14.64 -0.25
C LEU A 65 -21.34 14.56 0.87
N GLY A 66 -21.02 14.97 2.09
CA GLY A 66 -21.93 14.95 3.23
C GLY A 66 -21.99 13.62 4.00
N TYR A 67 -21.06 12.69 3.74
CA TYR A 67 -20.97 11.42 4.45
C TYR A 67 -19.85 11.43 5.49
N ASP A 68 -20.14 10.95 6.70
CA ASP A 68 -19.10 10.68 7.71
C ASP A 68 -18.57 9.25 7.55
N ILE A 69 -17.25 9.07 7.54
CA ILE A 69 -16.60 7.76 7.43
C ILE A 69 -17.02 6.81 8.57
N ILE A 70 -17.31 7.33 9.75
CA ILE A 70 -17.71 6.54 10.93
C ILE A 70 -19.09 5.90 10.71
N SER A 71 -19.96 6.53 9.91
CA SER A 71 -21.29 5.99 9.61
C SER A 71 -21.23 4.65 8.85
N LEU A 72 -20.11 4.36 8.17
CA LEU A 72 -19.91 3.13 7.42
C LEU A 72 -19.53 1.92 8.30
N TRP A 73 -19.21 2.14 9.58
CA TRP A 73 -18.80 1.04 10.48
C TRP A 73 -19.97 0.13 10.88
N ALA A 74 -21.20 0.64 10.80
CA ALA A 74 -22.42 -0.05 11.25
C ALA A 74 -22.80 -1.27 10.38
N GLY A 75 -22.16 -1.48 9.22
CA GLY A 75 -22.40 -2.64 8.36
C GLY A 75 -21.49 -3.86 8.62
N ALA A 76 -20.53 -3.77 9.54
CA ALA A 76 -19.52 -4.83 9.78
C ALA A 76 -19.91 -5.87 10.85
N HIS A 77 -21.13 -5.78 11.41
CA HIS A 77 -21.65 -6.67 12.44
C HIS A 77 -23.05 -7.21 12.08
N SER A 78 -23.19 -7.84 10.91
CA SER A 78 -24.23 -8.85 10.71
C SER A 78 -23.57 -10.22 10.77
N SER A 79 -23.86 -10.96 11.84
CA SER A 79 -23.45 -12.34 12.10
C SER A 79 -23.72 -13.29 10.94
#